data_AF-A0A7C9E545-F1
#
_entry.id   AF-A0A7C9E545-F1
#
_cell.length_a   1.000
_cell.length_b   1.000
_cell.length_c   1.000
_cell.angle_alpha   90.00
_cell.angle_beta   90.00
_cell.angle_gamma   90.00
#
_symmetry.space_group_name_H-M   'P 1'
#
loop_
_entity.id
_entity.type
_entity.pdbx_description
1 polymer ?
#
loop_
_entity_poly.entity_id
_entity_poly.type
_entity_poly.pdbx_seq_one_letter_code
_entity_poly.pdbx_strand_id
1 'polypeptide(L)'
;MQSLRHCLSKMFAQHLMELERSLQILFTLEDGLVIETVIIPCARGRNTVCVSSQVGCAMNCQFCYTGRMGLRRHLTAAEIVEQAVFARRLFTSEVGSITNVVFMVGFWNKIKLVRYSH
;
A
#
# COMPACT_ATOMS: atom_id res chain seq x y z
N MET A 1 -3.74 -13.25 -21.52
CA MET A 1 -3.15 -12.33 -20.52
C MET A 1 -3.02 -10.88 -21.06
N GLN A 2 -4.11 -10.22 -21.50
CA GLN A 2 -4.05 -8.85 -22.06
C GLN A 2 -5.23 -7.93 -21.68
N SER A 3 -6.26 -8.39 -20.95
CA SER A 3 -7.56 -7.69 -20.88
C SER A 3 -7.69 -6.58 -19.82
N LEU A 4 -6.66 -6.25 -19.04
CA LEU A 4 -6.80 -5.33 -17.89
C LEU A 4 -5.75 -4.22 -17.83
N ARG A 5 -5.16 -3.82 -18.98
CA ARG A 5 -4.35 -2.59 -19.04
C ARG A 5 -5.18 -1.30 -19.10
N HIS A 6 -6.51 -1.39 -19.07
CA HIS A 6 -7.38 -0.31 -19.56
C HIS A 6 -8.44 0.21 -18.58
N CYS A 7 -8.52 -0.25 -17.32
CA CYS A 7 -9.65 0.13 -16.46
C CYS A 7 -9.34 0.41 -14.99
N LEU A 8 -8.08 0.46 -14.57
CA LEU A 8 -7.71 0.87 -13.22
C LEU A 8 -6.54 1.85 -13.36
N SER A 9 -6.53 2.86 -12.49
CA SER A 9 -5.59 3.98 -12.42
C SER A 9 -4.16 3.56 -12.77
N LYS A 10 -3.32 4.44 -13.34
CA LYS A 10 -1.91 4.09 -13.61
C LYS A 10 -1.09 4.04 -12.30
N MET A 11 -1.55 3.22 -11.35
CA MET A 11 -0.89 2.92 -10.11
C MET A 11 -0.01 1.68 -10.33
N PHE A 12 1.29 1.85 -10.17
CA PHE A 12 2.25 0.78 -10.43
C PHE A 12 2.84 0.27 -9.12
N ALA A 13 2.72 -1.04 -8.87
CA ALA A 13 3.47 -1.69 -7.80
C ALA A 13 4.95 -1.76 -8.21
N GLN A 14 5.82 -1.05 -7.48
CA GLN A 14 7.24 -0.95 -7.83
C GLN A 14 8.15 -1.85 -6.98
N HIS A 15 7.71 -2.21 -5.77
CA HIS A 15 8.53 -3.01 -4.87
C HIS A 15 7.70 -3.92 -3.99
N LEU A 16 8.15 -5.16 -3.86
CA LEU A 16 7.72 -6.12 -2.86
C LEU A 16 8.88 -6.33 -1.90
N MET A 17 8.64 -6.10 -0.61
CA MET A 17 9.59 -6.44 0.45
C MET A 17 8.93 -7.45 1.37
N GLU A 18 9.62 -8.56 1.60
CA GLU A 18 9.25 -9.53 2.61
C GLU A 18 9.94 -9.15 3.91
N LEU A 19 9.16 -8.63 4.86
CA LEU A 19 9.56 -8.53 6.26
C LEU A 19 9.26 -9.87 6.91
N GLU A 20 9.93 -10.20 8.02
CA GLU A 20 9.97 -11.55 8.61
C GLU A 20 8.65 -12.34 8.58
N ARG A 21 7.48 -11.67 8.63
CA ARG A 21 6.16 -12.30 8.47
C ARG A 21 5.14 -11.49 7.66
N SER A 22 5.53 -10.44 6.93
CA SER A 22 4.60 -9.55 6.23
C SER A 22 5.15 -9.06 4.89
N LEU A 23 4.26 -8.87 3.92
CA LEU A 23 4.62 -8.36 2.61
C LEU A 23 4.27 -6.89 2.51
N GLN A 24 5.24 -6.05 2.16
CA GLN A 24 5.06 -4.63 1.91
C GLN A 24 5.10 -4.35 0.41
N ILE A 25 4.10 -3.61 -0.07
CA ILE A 25 3.96 -3.18 -1.46
C ILE A 25 4.07 -1.66 -1.51
N LEU A 26 4.93 -1.14 -2.38
CA LEU A 26 4.99 0.28 -2.70
C LEU A 26 4.30 0.56 -4.03
N PHE A 27 3.33 1.46 -4.01
CA PHE A 27 2.63 1.94 -5.20
C PHE A 27 3.07 3.36 -5.52
N THR A 28 3.44 3.59 -6.78
CA THR A 28 3.59 4.95 -7.30
C THR A 28 2.31 5.33 -8.04
N LEU A 29 1.76 6.47 -7.64
CA LEU A 29 0.55 7.07 -8.18
C LEU A 29 0.88 7.90 -9.43
N GLU A 30 -0.15 8.32 -10.16
CA GLU A 30 -0.01 9.10 -11.41
C GLU A 30 0.73 10.43 -11.23
N ASP A 31 0.62 11.03 -10.05
CA ASP A 31 1.27 12.27 -9.66
C ASP A 31 2.68 12.07 -9.10
N GLY A 32 3.23 10.84 -9.20
CA GLY A 32 4.55 10.49 -8.71
C GLY A 32 4.64 10.34 -7.18
N LEU A 33 3.54 10.56 -6.46
CA LEU A 33 3.46 10.29 -5.03
C LEU A 33 3.46 8.79 -4.77
N VAL A 34 3.94 8.40 -3.59
CA VAL A 34 4.08 6.99 -3.20
C VAL A 34 3.21 6.69 -2.00
N ILE A 35 2.52 5.56 -2.06
CA ILE A 35 1.78 4.99 -0.95
C ILE A 35 2.21 3.55 -0.69
N GLU A 36 1.84 3.06 0.48
CA GLU A 36 2.20 1.74 0.95
C GLU A 36 0.96 0.91 1.24
N THR A 37 1.05 -0.37 0.91
CA THR A 37 0.09 -1.39 1.32
C THR A 37 0.86 -2.51 1.99
N VAL A 38 0.42 -2.94 3.16
CA VAL A 38 1.07 -4.02 3.92
C VAL A 38 0.11 -5.18 4.00
N ILE A 39 0.62 -6.39 3.82
CA ILE A 39 -0.13 -7.61 4.00
C ILE A 39 0.48 -8.38 5.16
N ILE A 40 -0.36 -8.73 6.11
CA ILE A 40 0.00 -9.45 7.33
C ILE A 40 -0.69 -10.81 7.29
N PRO A 41 0.00 -11.86 6.80
CA PRO A 41 -0.43 -13.24 6.95
C PRO A 41 -0.60 -13.60 8.43
N CYS A 42 -1.70 -14.28 8.78
CA CYS A 42 -1.90 -14.81 10.13
C CYS A 42 -2.04 -16.32 10.08
N ALA A 43 -1.33 -17.03 10.97
CA ALA A 43 -1.28 -18.49 11.02
C ALA A 43 -2.64 -19.19 11.20
N ARG A 44 -3.71 -18.47 11.58
CA ARG A 44 -5.08 -18.99 11.71
C ARG A 44 -5.97 -18.68 10.50
N GLY A 45 -5.39 -18.47 9.32
CA GLY A 45 -6.13 -18.16 8.08
C GLY A 45 -6.74 -16.76 8.03
N ARG A 46 -6.31 -15.84 8.91
CA ARG A 46 -6.79 -14.45 8.96
C ARG A 46 -5.80 -13.50 8.31
N ASN A 47 -5.81 -13.42 6.99
CA ASN A 47 -4.90 -12.54 6.27
C ASN A 47 -5.45 -11.12 6.24
N THR A 48 -4.66 -10.17 6.74
CA THR A 48 -5.05 -8.76 6.81
C THR A 48 -4.30 -7.95 5.78
N VAL A 49 -5.01 -7.13 5.01
CA VAL A 49 -4.42 -6.10 4.15
C VAL A 49 -4.62 -4.73 4.78
N CYS A 50 -3.53 -3.99 4.91
CA CYS A 50 -3.52 -2.60 5.34
C CYS A 50 -3.46 -1.71 4.10
N VAL A 51 -4.51 -0.94 3.85
CA VAL A 51 -4.61 -0.01 2.71
C VAL A 51 -4.44 1.42 3.16
N SER A 52 -3.77 2.22 2.35
CA SER A 52 -3.68 3.67 2.49
C SER A 52 -4.96 4.34 1.99
N SER A 53 -5.33 5.46 2.61
CA SER A 53 -6.45 6.33 2.19
C SER A 53 -6.01 7.76 1.87
N GLN A 54 -4.78 8.12 2.21
CA GLN A 54 -4.21 9.45 2.03
C GLN A 54 -2.72 9.33 1.68
N VAL A 55 -2.19 10.33 0.98
CA VAL A 55 -0.74 10.54 0.88
C VAL A 55 -0.34 11.53 1.97
N GLY A 56 0.42 11.02 2.96
CA GLY A 56 0.66 11.76 4.20
C GLY A 56 -0.59 11.80 5.10
N CYS A 57 -0.54 12.54 6.21
CA CYS A 57 -1.63 12.56 7.18
C CYS A 57 -1.85 13.95 7.80
N ALA A 58 -3.11 14.39 7.88
CA ALA A 58 -3.48 15.71 8.43
C ALA A 58 -3.42 15.79 9.96
N MET A 59 -3.35 14.64 10.65
CA MET A 59 -3.41 14.58 12.12
C MET A 59 -2.16 15.18 12.80
N ASN A 60 -1.06 15.38 12.06
CA ASN A 60 0.19 15.98 12.55
C ASN A 60 0.73 15.34 13.85
N CYS A 61 0.52 14.04 14.01
CA CYS A 61 1.00 13.30 15.17
C CYS A 61 2.54 13.29 15.20
N GLN A 62 3.15 13.87 16.23
CA GLN A 62 4.60 14.05 16.32
C GLN A 62 5.39 12.73 16.37
N PHE A 63 4.78 11.64 16.83
CA PHE A 63 5.39 10.32 16.86
C PHE A 63 5.26 9.55 15.52
N CYS A 64 4.40 10.02 14.61
CA CYS A 64 4.08 9.32 13.37
C CYS A 64 4.82 9.95 12.19
N TYR A 65 5.55 9.14 11.42
CA TYR A 65 6.32 9.64 10.28
C TYR A 65 5.42 10.30 9.23
N THR A 66 4.30 9.67 8.85
CA THR A 66 3.32 10.25 7.93
C THR A 66 2.61 11.47 8.48
N GLY A 67 2.47 11.57 9.81
CA GLY A 67 2.00 12.78 10.48
C GLY A 67 2.95 13.96 10.25
N ARG A 68 4.26 13.74 10.38
CA ARG A 68 5.28 14.79 10.15
C ARG A 68 5.41 15.23 8.70
N MET A 69 5.05 14.37 7.73
CA MET A 69 5.06 14.72 6.31
C MET A 69 3.95 15.72 5.93
N GLY A 70 2.92 15.84 6.77
CA GLY A 70 1.70 16.59 6.47
C GLY A 70 0.83 15.89 5.42
N LEU A 71 -0.43 16.34 5.29
CA LEU A 71 -1.33 15.84 4.25
C LEU A 71 -0.95 16.45 2.89
N ARG A 72 -0.75 15.60 1.88
CA ARG A 72 -0.62 16.03 0.48
C ARG A 72 -1.96 16.03 -0.23
N ARG A 73 -2.66 14.88 -0.20
CA ARG A 73 -4.01 14.71 -0.75
C ARG A 73 -4.68 13.44 -0.25
N HIS A 74 -5.98 13.35 -0.47
CA HIS A 74 -6.74 12.11 -0.35
C HIS A 74 -6.54 11.21 -1.57
N LEU A 75 -6.66 9.90 -1.36
CA LEU A 75 -6.73 8.94 -2.45
C LEU A 75 -8.16 8.87 -2.99
N THR A 76 -8.28 8.63 -4.28
CA THR A 76 -9.55 8.29 -4.91
C THR A 76 -10.01 6.90 -4.48
N ALA A 77 -11.32 6.62 -4.59
CA ALA A 77 -11.84 5.28 -4.31
C ALA A 77 -11.16 4.19 -5.17
N ALA A 78 -10.80 4.52 -6.42
CA ALA A 78 -10.09 3.62 -7.32
C ALA A 78 -8.69 3.27 -6.77
N GLU A 79 -7.90 4.26 -6.36
CA GLU A 79 -6.56 4.07 -5.78
C GLU A 79 -6.62 3.25 -4.48
N ILE A 80 -7.69 3.38 -3.68
CA ILE A 80 -7.88 2.57 -2.46
C ILE A 80 -8.22 1.11 -2.80
N VAL A 81 -9.19 0.90 -3.69
CA VAL A 81 -9.66 -0.45 -4.06
C VAL A 81 -8.56 -1.23 -4.79
N GLU A 82 -7.78 -0.56 -5.62
CA GLU A 82 -6.71 -1.20 -6.39
C GLU A 82 -5.61 -1.79 -5.50
N GLN A 83 -5.30 -1.17 -4.35
CA GLN A 83 -4.40 -1.74 -3.34
C GLN A 83 -4.88 -3.12 -2.86
N ALA A 84 -6.17 -3.23 -2.52
CA ALA A 84 -6.76 -4.49 -2.04
C ALA A 84 -6.86 -5.54 -3.15
N VAL A 85 -7.22 -5.12 -4.37
CA VAL A 85 -7.29 -6.01 -5.54
C VAL A 85 -5.90 -6.56 -5.89
N PHE A 86 -4.87 -5.71 -5.88
CA PHE A 86 -3.50 -6.13 -6.14
C PHE A 86 -2.99 -7.07 -5.06
N ALA A 87 -3.22 -6.75 -3.78
CA ALA A 87 -2.88 -7.62 -2.66
C ALA A 87 -3.54 -9.01 -2.78
N ARG A 88 -4.82 -9.06 -3.18
CA ARG A 88 -5.54 -10.32 -3.39
C ARG A 88 -4.93 -11.16 -4.51
N ARG A 89 -4.43 -10.52 -5.58
CA ARG A 89 -3.79 -11.22 -6.71
C ARG A 89 -2.45 -11.83 -6.34
N LEU A 90 -1.71 -11.22 -5.42
CA LEU A 90 -0.44 -11.78 -4.92
C LEU A 90 -0.62 -13.03 -4.05
N PHE A 91 -1.78 -13.18 -3.40
CA PHE A 91 -2.06 -14.26 -2.45
C PHE A 91 -2.54 -15.59 -3.07
N THR A 92 -2.39 -15.77 -4.38
CA THR A 92 -2.86 -17.00 -5.03
C THR A 92 -2.01 -18.22 -4.69
N SER A 93 -2.73 -19.31 -4.38
CA SER A 93 -2.37 -20.72 -4.13
C SER A 93 -1.75 -21.16 -2.79
N GLU A 94 -0.92 -20.40 -2.09
CA GLU A 94 -0.21 -20.95 -0.90
C GLU A 94 -0.66 -20.41 0.47
N VAL A 95 -1.22 -19.20 0.55
CA VAL A 95 -1.42 -18.49 1.83
C VAL A 95 -2.91 -18.23 2.17
N GLY A 96 -3.84 -18.45 1.23
CA GLY A 96 -5.29 -18.30 1.43
C GLY A 96 -5.84 -16.90 1.11
N SER A 97 -7.15 -16.70 1.25
CA SER A 97 -7.82 -15.43 0.91
C SER A 97 -7.56 -14.31 1.93
N ILE A 98 -7.59 -13.05 1.49
CA ILE A 98 -7.66 -11.88 2.39
C ILE A 98 -9.01 -11.91 3.11
N THR A 99 -9.00 -11.80 4.43
CA THR A 99 -10.22 -11.81 5.26
C THR A 99 -10.52 -10.45 5.87
N ASN A 100 -9.50 -9.61 6.09
CA ASN A 100 -9.63 -8.34 6.78
C ASN A 100 -8.98 -7.22 5.97
N VAL A 101 -9.63 -6.06 5.94
CA VAL A 101 -9.08 -4.82 5.38
C VAL A 101 -9.00 -3.79 6.51
N VAL A 102 -7.82 -3.21 6.70
CA VAL A 102 -7.58 -2.15 7.70
C VAL A 102 -7.10 -0.91 6.97
N PHE A 103 -7.67 0.24 7.31
CA PHE A 103 -7.19 1.52 6.80
C PHE A 103 -6.02 1.99 7.67
N MET A 104 -4.85 2.15 7.06
CA MET A 104 -3.66 2.69 7.73
C MET A 104 -3.04 3.78 6.88
N VAL A 105 -2.71 4.90 7.51
CA VAL A 105 -2.04 6.02 6.84
C VAL A 105 -0.58 6.02 7.29
N GLY A 106 0.26 5.21 6.65
CA GLY A 106 1.62 4.94 7.15
C GLY A 106 2.59 4.47 6.07
N PHE A 107 3.52 5.35 5.70
CA PHE A 107 4.76 5.00 5.02
C PHE A 107 5.76 4.56 6.09
N TRP A 108 6.06 3.26 6.15
CA TRP A 108 6.80 2.65 7.26
C TRP A 108 8.32 2.80 7.13
N ASN A 109 8.87 2.98 5.92
CA ASN A 109 10.30 2.83 5.71
C ASN A 109 11.03 4.11 5.29
N LYS A 110 11.93 4.59 6.17
CA LYS A 110 12.86 5.71 5.93
C LYS A 110 13.88 5.42 4.81
N ILE A 111 14.07 4.15 4.41
CA ILE A 111 15.20 3.70 3.58
C ILE A 111 15.07 4.01 2.08
N LYS A 112 13.87 4.31 1.54
CA LYS A 112 13.72 4.51 0.07
C LYS A 112 13.32 5.90 -0.43
N LEU A 113 13.03 6.86 0.45
CA LEU A 113 12.88 8.26 0.03
C LEU A 113 14.20 8.89 -0.45
N VAL A 114 15.35 8.25 -0.20
CA VAL A 114 16.69 8.75 -0.58
C VAL A 114 17.10 8.35 -2.01
N ARG A 115 16.31 7.56 -2.76
CA ARG A 115 16.66 7.13 -4.13
C ARG A 115 15.79 7.70 -5.26
N TYR A 116 14.93 8.69 -4.98
CA TYR A 116 14.14 9.39 -6.01
C TYR A 116 14.43 10.90 -6.08
N SER A 117 15.57 11.33 -5.57
CA SER A 117 16.18 12.63 -5.89
C SER A 117 17.54 12.37 -6.51
N HIS A 118 17.58 11.99 -7.79
CA HIS A 118 18.63 12.28 -8.77
C HIS A 118 18.18 11.79 -10.15
#